data_AF-G4RPC7-F1
#
_entry.id   AF-G4RPC7-F1
#
_cell.length_a   1.000
_cell.length_b   1.000
_cell.length_c   1.000
_cell.angle_alpha   90.00
_cell.angle_beta   90.00
_cell.angle_gamma   90.00
#
_symmetry.space_group_name_H-M   'P 1'
#
loop_
_entity.id
_entity.type
_entity.pdbx_description
1 polymer ?
#
loop_
_entity_poly.entity_id
_entity_poly.type
_entity_poly.pdbx_seq_one_letter_code
_entity_poly.pdbx_strand_id
1 'polypeptide(L)'
;MILQITLTLIAVVALVGVLLGLILFINRQRGAPQPQEQQRARYTPGEQEILERLESLRGALSDRLDELKERVEKFIPPYGRVGYVPSNASELAQLLGFKYVKLGQEVHGELPKEVERYLDIDAEVAQIKEGDYYVYIVKRGDRKLIAVGDVYLDYLTVKFLQDFLSYI
;
A
#
# COMPACT_ATOMS: atom_id res chain seq x y z
N MET A 1 -49.11 3.67 35.59
CA MET A 1 -48.11 3.74 34.48
C MET A 1 -46.73 3.24 34.89
N ILE A 2 -46.11 3.71 35.99
CA ILE A 2 -44.74 3.32 36.38
C ILE A 2 -44.59 1.80 36.60
N LEU A 3 -45.59 1.15 37.23
CA LEU A 3 -45.57 -0.30 37.51
C LEU A 3 -45.63 -1.17 36.24
N GLN A 4 -46.31 -0.72 35.19
CA GLN A 4 -46.36 -1.44 33.91
C GLN A 4 -45.04 -1.33 33.14
N ILE A 5 -44.37 -0.17 33.22
CA ILE A 5 -43.07 0.06 32.59
C ILE A 5 -41.99 -0.80 33.25
N THR A 6 -42.02 -0.95 34.58
CA THR A 6 -41.08 -1.84 35.28
C THR A 6 -41.31 -3.32 34.95
N LEU A 7 -42.56 -3.74 34.77
CA LEU A 7 -42.88 -5.13 34.45
C LEU A 7 -42.44 -5.51 33.02
N THR A 8 -42.64 -4.61 32.04
CA THR A 8 -42.18 -4.82 30.67
C THR A 8 -40.65 -4.81 30.58
N LEU A 9 -39.97 -3.94 31.33
CA LEU A 9 -38.50 -3.91 31.35
C LEU A 9 -37.92 -5.23 31.88
N ILE A 10 -38.49 -5.77 32.96
CA ILE A 10 -38.04 -7.05 33.54
C ILE A 10 -38.29 -8.21 32.55
N ALA A 11 -39.43 -8.22 31.87
CA ALA A 11 -39.76 -9.24 30.86
C ALA A 11 -38.79 -9.21 29.67
N VAL A 12 -38.40 -8.02 29.21
CA VAL A 12 -37.42 -7.87 28.11
C VAL A 12 -36.03 -8.34 28.54
N VAL A 13 -35.58 -7.98 29.75
CA VAL A 13 -34.28 -8.41 30.27
C VAL A 13 -34.22 -9.93 30.44
N ALA A 14 -35.29 -10.55 30.95
CA ALA A 14 -35.38 -12.01 31.07
C ALA A 14 -35.34 -12.70 29.70
N LEU A 15 -36.05 -12.17 28.70
CA LEU A 15 -36.06 -12.71 27.34
C LEU A 15 -34.66 -12.67 26.70
N VAL A 16 -33.95 -11.54 26.83
CA VAL A 16 -32.59 -11.37 26.31
C VAL A 16 -31.61 -12.33 27.00
N GLY A 17 -31.74 -12.51 28.32
CA GLY A 17 -30.92 -13.46 29.07
C GLY A 17 -31.10 -14.90 28.62
N VAL A 18 -32.34 -15.33 28.37
CA VAL A 18 -32.64 -16.68 27.85
C VAL A 18 -32.09 -16.86 26.44
N LEU A 19 -32.22 -15.86 25.57
CA LEU A 19 -31.68 -15.90 24.20
C LEU A 19 -30.16 -16.04 24.18
N LEU A 20 -29.46 -15.26 25.01
CA LEU A 20 -28.00 -15.35 25.15
C LEU A 20 -27.56 -16.69 25.73
N GLY A 21 -28.28 -17.20 26.73
CA GLY A 21 -28.05 -18.54 27.29
C GLY A 21 -28.21 -19.64 26.23
N LEU A 22 -29.23 -19.53 25.37
CA LEU A 22 -29.50 -20.50 24.30
C LEU A 22 -28.40 -20.45 23.21
N ILE A 23 -27.96 -19.25 22.83
CA ILE A 23 -26.86 -19.06 21.86
C ILE A 23 -25.56 -19.65 22.39
N LEU A 24 -25.23 -19.39 23.66
CA LEU A 24 -24.04 -19.94 24.29
C LEU A 24 -24.13 -21.46 24.44
N PHE A 25 -25.30 -22.01 24.75
CA PHE A 25 -25.52 -23.45 24.85
C PHE A 25 -25.38 -24.15 23.49
N ILE A 26 -25.94 -23.57 22.42
CA ILE A 26 -25.81 -24.08 21.05
C ILE A 26 -24.36 -24.01 20.58
N ASN A 27 -23.66 -22.90 20.85
CA ASN A 27 -22.24 -22.77 20.49
C ASN A 27 -21.33 -23.71 21.30
N ARG A 28 -21.71 -24.09 22.53
CA ARG A 28 -20.96 -25.04 23.35
C ARG A 28 -21.17 -26.50 22.92
N GLN A 29 -22.34 -26.84 22.33
CA GLN A 29 -22.57 -28.16 21.71
C GLN A 29 -21.90 -28.30 20.34
N ARG A 30 -21.61 -27.19 19.66
CA ARG A 30 -20.69 -27.15 18.51
C ARG A 30 -19.25 -27.22 19.01
N GLY A 31 -18.90 -28.35 19.64
CA GLY A 31 -17.52 -28.73 19.86
C GLY A 31 -16.75 -28.57 18.54
N ALA A 32 -15.53 -28.04 18.65
CA ALA A 32 -14.63 -27.79 17.53
C ALA A 32 -14.71 -28.93 16.50
N PRO A 33 -14.73 -28.66 15.18
CA PRO A 33 -14.50 -29.69 14.20
C PRO A 33 -13.17 -30.32 14.57
N GLN A 34 -13.19 -31.57 15.05
CA GLN A 34 -11.98 -32.37 15.12
C GLN A 34 -11.39 -32.31 13.70
N PRO A 35 -10.12 -31.96 13.53
CA PRO A 35 -9.46 -32.13 12.25
C PRO A 35 -9.63 -33.62 11.94
N GLN A 36 -10.50 -33.95 10.98
CA GLN A 36 -10.55 -35.28 10.43
C GLN A 36 -9.13 -35.55 9.96
N GLU A 37 -8.45 -36.46 10.67
CA GLU A 37 -7.20 -37.04 10.22
C GLU A 37 -7.43 -37.44 8.77
N GLN A 38 -6.74 -36.74 7.88
CA GLN A 38 -6.77 -36.98 6.46
C GLN A 38 -6.62 -38.48 6.27
N GLN A 39 -7.67 -39.11 5.75
CA GLN A 39 -7.57 -40.42 5.14
C GLN A 39 -6.35 -40.34 4.23
N ARG A 40 -5.26 -41.04 4.61
CA ARG A 40 -4.09 -41.19 3.76
C ARG A 40 -4.57 -41.94 2.53
N ALA A 41 -4.99 -41.18 1.52
CA ALA A 41 -5.36 -41.71 0.22
C ALA A 41 -4.18 -42.54 -0.25
N ARG A 42 -4.39 -43.86 -0.39
CA ARG A 42 -3.35 -44.78 -0.84
C ARG A 42 -3.28 -44.64 -2.35
N TYR A 43 -2.53 -43.65 -2.80
CA TYR A 43 -2.34 -43.37 -4.21
C TYR A 43 -1.65 -44.55 -4.89
N THR A 44 -2.14 -44.91 -6.08
CA THR A 44 -1.47 -45.86 -6.97
C THR A 44 -0.14 -45.28 -7.47
N PRO A 45 0.82 -46.10 -7.93
CA PRO A 45 2.11 -45.60 -8.43
C PRO A 45 1.99 -44.53 -9.53
N GLY A 46 0.99 -44.64 -10.41
CA GLY A 46 0.71 -43.63 -11.44
C GLY A 46 0.12 -42.34 -10.88
N GLU A 47 -0.74 -42.43 -9.85
CA GLU A 47 -1.26 -41.25 -9.16
C GLU A 47 -0.19 -40.54 -8.34
N GLN A 48 0.79 -41.27 -7.80
CA GLN A 48 1.95 -40.70 -7.09
C GLN A 48 2.80 -39.87 -8.05
N GLU A 49 3.08 -40.36 -9.26
CA GLU A 49 3.84 -39.60 -10.26
C GLU A 49 3.09 -38.32 -10.69
N ILE A 50 1.77 -38.37 -10.78
CA ILE A 50 0.94 -37.20 -11.08
C ILE A 50 1.02 -36.18 -9.94
N LEU A 51 0.98 -36.62 -8.69
CA LEU A 51 1.07 -35.75 -7.52
C LEU A 51 2.45 -35.11 -7.38
N GLU A 52 3.53 -35.87 -7.58
CA GLU A 52 4.89 -35.36 -7.58
C GLU A 52 5.09 -34.29 -8.68
N ARG A 53 4.55 -34.54 -9.88
CA ARG A 53 4.56 -33.54 -10.97
C ARG A 53 3.77 -32.29 -10.60
N LEU A 54 2.57 -32.44 -10.02
CA LEU A 54 1.76 -31.30 -9.58
C LEU A 54 2.43 -30.48 -8.48
N GLU A 55 3.09 -31.15 -7.54
CA GLU A 55 3.82 -30.48 -6.46
C GLU A 55 5.06 -29.75 -6.99
N SER A 56 5.78 -30.35 -7.94
CA SER A 56 6.90 -29.69 -8.63
C SER A 56 6.46 -28.47 -9.43
N LEU A 57 5.34 -28.58 -10.16
CA LEU A 57 4.75 -27.46 -10.91
C LEU A 57 4.26 -26.35 -9.98
N ARG A 58 3.66 -26.71 -8.84
CA ARG A 58 3.23 -25.74 -7.82
C ARG A 58 4.43 -25.01 -7.21
N GLY A 59 5.51 -25.71 -6.91
CA GLY A 59 6.77 -25.12 -6.45
C GLY A 59 7.34 -24.13 -7.46
N ALA A 60 7.50 -24.57 -8.71
CA ALA A 60 8.01 -23.71 -9.78
C ALA A 60 7.11 -22.49 -10.06
N LEU A 61 5.79 -22.64 -9.90
CA LEU A 61 4.86 -21.51 -10.03
C LEU A 61 5.00 -20.54 -8.85
N SER A 62 5.20 -21.05 -7.63
CA SER A 62 5.43 -20.24 -6.44
C SER A 62 6.71 -19.42 -6.56
N ASP A 63 7.83 -20.07 -6.93
CA ASP A 63 9.12 -19.40 -7.09
C ASP A 63 9.04 -18.29 -8.14
N ARG A 64 8.32 -18.55 -9.23
CA ARG A 64 8.10 -17.55 -10.28
C ARG A 64 7.20 -16.41 -9.82
N LEU A 65 6.20 -16.68 -8.98
CA LEU A 65 5.35 -15.66 -8.38
C LEU A 65 6.12 -14.80 -7.38
N ASP A 66 7.00 -15.40 -6.59
CA ASP A 66 7.86 -14.68 -5.66
C ASP A 66 8.88 -13.81 -6.40
N GLU A 67 9.48 -14.32 -7.47
CA GLU A 67 10.36 -13.54 -8.34
C GLU A 67 9.60 -12.40 -9.03
N LEU A 68 8.38 -12.65 -9.50
CA LEU A 68 7.54 -11.61 -10.12
C LEU A 68 7.14 -10.57 -9.09
N LYS A 69 6.78 -10.99 -7.87
CA LYS A 69 6.45 -10.12 -6.75
C LYS A 69 7.65 -9.27 -6.36
N GLU A 70 8.86 -9.83 -6.28
CA GLU A 70 10.07 -9.07 -5.98
C GLU A 70 10.38 -8.06 -7.09
N ARG A 71 10.23 -8.46 -8.36
CA ARG A 71 10.39 -7.56 -9.52
C ARG A 71 9.35 -6.44 -9.49
N VAL A 72 8.09 -6.76 -9.22
CA VAL A 72 6.98 -5.80 -9.12
C VAL A 72 7.16 -4.90 -7.90
N GLU A 73 7.61 -5.42 -6.77
CA GLU A 73 7.88 -4.61 -5.58
C GLU A 73 9.02 -3.62 -5.82
N LYS A 74 10.07 -4.02 -6.56
CA LYS A 74 11.13 -3.12 -7.03
C LYS A 74 10.63 -2.11 -8.08
N PHE A 75 9.59 -2.45 -8.84
CA PHE A 75 8.98 -1.62 -9.88
C PHE A 75 7.76 -0.83 -9.42
N ILE A 76 7.33 -0.87 -8.17
CA ILE A 76 6.24 0.00 -7.71
C ILE A 76 6.87 0.97 -6.72
N PRO A 77 6.98 2.28 -7.06
CA PRO A 77 7.36 3.29 -6.11
C PRO A 77 6.50 3.13 -4.85
N PRO A 78 7.05 3.30 -3.64
CA PRO A 78 6.32 3.06 -2.39
C PRO A 78 4.96 3.78 -2.33
N TYR A 79 4.81 4.88 -3.06
CA TYR A 79 3.61 5.73 -3.11
C TYR A 79 2.50 5.22 -4.05
N GLY A 80 2.83 4.39 -5.05
CA GLY A 80 1.84 3.79 -5.96
C GLY A 80 0.98 2.70 -5.30
N ARG A 81 1.38 2.18 -4.13
CA ARG A 81 0.70 1.07 -3.45
C ARG A 81 -0.54 1.48 -2.65
N VAL A 82 -0.69 2.77 -2.35
CA VAL A 82 -1.70 3.28 -1.39
C VAL A 82 -2.72 4.24 -1.99
N GLY A 83 -2.61 4.61 -3.26
CA GLY A 83 -3.54 5.56 -3.90
C GLY A 83 -3.51 6.96 -3.28
N TYR A 84 -2.45 7.29 -2.53
CA TYR A 84 -2.28 8.59 -1.91
C TYR A 84 -1.68 9.57 -2.92
N VAL A 85 -2.38 10.66 -3.19
CA VAL A 85 -1.91 11.77 -4.00
C VAL A 85 -1.61 12.93 -3.05
N PRO A 86 -0.36 13.42 -2.99
CA PRO A 86 -0.03 14.58 -2.15
C PRO A 86 -0.80 15.80 -2.66
N SER A 87 -1.18 16.69 -1.74
CA SER A 87 -2.05 17.84 -2.06
C SER A 87 -1.28 19.14 -2.28
N ASN A 88 -0.04 19.23 -1.80
CA ASN A 88 0.76 20.45 -1.73
C ASN A 88 2.27 20.14 -1.73
N ALA A 89 3.11 21.19 -1.83
CA ALA A 89 4.57 21.04 -1.89
C ALA A 89 5.16 20.42 -0.62
N SER A 90 4.59 20.73 0.55
CA SER A 90 5.03 20.20 1.84
C SER A 90 4.83 18.69 1.96
N GLU A 91 3.65 18.20 1.61
CA GLU A 91 3.35 16.76 1.59
C GLU A 91 4.24 16.02 0.60
N LEU A 92 4.47 16.60 -0.58
CA LEU A 92 5.37 16.01 -1.58
C LEU A 92 6.80 15.91 -1.06
N ALA A 93 7.28 16.94 -0.35
CA ALA A 93 8.61 16.95 0.24
C ALA A 93 8.77 15.87 1.31
N GLN A 94 7.79 15.75 2.21
CA GLN A 94 7.81 14.71 3.26
C GLN A 94 7.73 13.31 2.66
N LEU A 95 6.90 13.14 1.63
CA LEU A 95 6.69 11.86 0.97
C LEU A 95 7.99 11.36 0.32
N LEU A 96 8.66 12.23 -0.44
CA LEU A 96 9.84 11.88 -1.24
C LEU A 96 11.17 12.18 -0.54
N GLY A 97 11.15 12.71 0.67
CA GLY A 97 12.34 13.11 1.42
C GLY A 97 13.08 14.29 0.79
N PHE A 98 12.39 15.17 0.07
CA PHE A 98 13.01 16.33 -0.54
C PHE A 98 13.32 17.40 0.50
N LYS A 99 14.52 17.99 0.39
CA LYS A 99 14.99 19.09 1.24
C LYS A 99 14.41 20.43 0.80
N TYR A 100 14.07 20.54 -0.48
CA TYR A 100 13.47 21.73 -1.09
C TYR A 100 12.48 21.31 -2.16
N VAL A 101 11.34 21.99 -2.22
CA VAL A 101 10.33 21.83 -3.28
C VAL A 101 9.74 23.19 -3.62
N LYS A 102 9.71 23.53 -4.90
CA LYS A 102 9.02 24.68 -5.47
C LYS A 102 8.00 24.21 -6.48
N LEU A 103 6.74 24.56 -6.23
CA LEU A 103 5.59 24.20 -7.03
C LEU A 103 4.78 25.47 -7.32
N GLY A 104 4.96 26.04 -8.52
CA GLY A 104 4.38 27.34 -8.84
C GLY A 104 4.87 28.44 -7.89
N GLN A 105 3.97 29.02 -7.10
CA GLN A 105 4.30 30.00 -6.06
C GLN A 105 4.57 29.38 -4.69
N GLU A 106 4.20 28.11 -4.49
CA GLU A 106 4.41 27.41 -3.24
C GLU A 106 5.87 26.94 -3.14
N VAL A 107 6.50 27.20 -2.00
CA VAL A 107 7.87 26.78 -1.70
C VAL A 107 7.90 26.12 -0.34
N HIS A 108 8.56 24.97 -0.27
CA HIS A 108 8.80 24.24 0.96
C HIS A 108 10.29 23.90 1.10
N GLY A 109 10.82 24.03 2.31
CA GLY A 109 12.22 23.74 2.63
C GLY A 109 13.20 24.86 2.27
N GLU A 110 14.49 24.59 2.47
CA GLU A 110 15.56 25.54 2.25
C GLU A 110 16.34 25.17 0.98
N LEU A 111 16.53 26.14 0.09
CA LEU A 111 17.29 25.96 -1.13
C LEU A 111 18.80 25.95 -0.83
N PRO A 112 19.54 24.88 -1.17
CA PRO A 112 20.99 24.90 -1.09
C PRO A 112 21.57 25.90 -2.11
N LYS A 113 22.53 26.72 -1.69
CA LYS A 113 23.11 27.79 -2.53
C LYS A 113 23.83 27.22 -3.76
N GLU A 114 24.38 26.02 -3.63
CA GLU A 114 25.12 25.32 -4.67
C GLU A 114 24.25 25.03 -5.90
N VAL A 115 22.93 24.88 -5.70
CA VAL A 115 22.00 24.45 -6.73
C VAL A 115 21.11 25.58 -7.29
N GLU A 116 21.27 26.80 -6.79
CA GLU A 116 20.44 27.96 -7.19
C GLU A 116 20.47 28.21 -8.72
N ARG A 117 21.63 27.99 -9.34
CA ARG A 117 21.83 28.14 -10.80
C ARG A 117 20.97 27.23 -11.67
N TYR A 118 20.39 26.17 -11.10
CA TYR A 118 19.61 25.18 -11.84
C TYR A 118 18.10 25.50 -11.85
N LEU A 119 17.64 26.47 -11.07
CA LEU A 119 16.22 26.79 -10.94
C LEU A 119 15.59 27.27 -12.26
N ASP A 120 16.38 27.95 -13.08
CA ASP A 120 15.93 28.58 -14.33
C ASP A 120 15.99 27.66 -15.55
N ILE A 121 16.46 26.43 -15.39
CA ILE A 121 16.49 25.47 -16.52
C ILE A 121 15.07 25.20 -17.00
N ASP A 122 14.85 25.42 -18.29
CA ASP A 122 13.61 25.05 -18.98
C ASP A 122 13.78 23.69 -19.65
N ALA A 123 13.36 22.65 -18.93
CA ALA A 123 13.36 21.27 -19.40
C ALA A 123 12.05 20.60 -19.01
N GLU A 124 11.56 19.68 -19.84
CA GLU A 124 10.39 18.87 -19.49
C GLU A 124 10.67 17.95 -18.29
N VAL A 125 11.83 17.30 -18.31
CA VAL A 125 12.33 16.48 -17.21
C VAL A 125 13.85 16.64 -17.16
N ALA A 126 14.39 16.92 -15.99
CA ALA A 126 15.83 16.86 -15.74
C ALA A 126 16.10 16.35 -14.32
N GLN A 127 17.18 15.59 -14.18
CA GLN A 127 17.76 15.22 -12.89
C GLN A 127 19.25 15.52 -12.95
N ILE A 128 19.70 16.53 -12.21
CA ILE A 128 21.06 17.06 -12.30
C ILE A 128 21.76 16.80 -10.98
N LYS A 129 22.90 16.12 -11.04
CA LYS A 129 23.73 15.90 -9.85
C LYS A 129 24.66 17.10 -9.64
N GLU A 130 24.65 17.66 -8.44
CA GLU A 130 25.56 18.72 -8.00
C GLU A 130 26.01 18.43 -6.57
N GLY A 131 27.28 18.06 -6.40
CA GLY A 131 27.81 17.62 -5.11
C GLY A 131 27.01 16.44 -4.54
N ASP A 132 26.48 16.63 -3.34
CA ASP A 132 25.65 15.66 -2.61
C ASP A 132 24.16 15.76 -2.94
N TYR A 133 23.79 16.66 -3.86
CA TYR A 133 22.39 16.93 -4.21
C TYR A 133 22.05 16.45 -5.62
N TYR A 134 20.78 16.10 -5.77
CA TYR A 134 20.12 16.01 -7.06
C TYR A 134 19.07 17.10 -7.16
N VAL A 135 19.11 17.87 -8.25
CA VAL A 135 18.07 18.82 -8.63
C VAL A 135 17.15 18.16 -9.63
N TYR A 136 15.87 18.07 -9.27
CA TYR A 136 14.84 17.51 -10.14
C TYR A 136 14.00 18.65 -10.71
N ILE A 137 13.85 18.65 -12.03
CA ILE A 137 12.99 19.58 -12.75
C ILE A 137 11.98 18.74 -13.49
N VAL A 138 10.70 18.99 -13.22
CA VAL A 138 9.61 18.29 -13.89
C VAL A 138 8.59 19.33 -14.34
N LYS A 139 8.28 19.34 -15.63
CA LYS A 139 7.31 20.24 -16.24
C LYS A 139 6.19 19.42 -16.87
N ARG A 140 4.96 19.92 -16.73
CA ARG A 140 3.77 19.31 -17.33
C ARG A 140 2.78 20.42 -17.70
N GLY A 141 2.62 20.67 -18.99
CA GLY A 141 1.90 21.86 -19.48
C GLY A 141 2.56 23.13 -18.95
N ASP A 142 1.76 24.01 -18.33
CA ASP A 142 2.24 25.27 -17.76
C ASP A 142 2.79 25.15 -16.34
N ARG A 143 2.75 23.95 -15.75
CA ARG A 143 3.21 23.72 -14.37
C ARG A 143 4.64 23.20 -14.34
N LYS A 144 5.41 23.72 -13.39
CA LYS A 144 6.80 23.34 -13.13
C LYS A 144 6.97 23.00 -11.65
N LEU A 145 7.52 21.82 -11.40
CA LEU A 145 8.05 21.39 -10.12
C LEU A 145 9.57 21.47 -10.18
N ILE A 146 10.17 22.09 -9.17
CA ILE A 146 11.61 21.99 -8.92
C ILE A 146 11.79 21.43 -7.52
N ALA A 147 12.57 20.37 -7.37
CA ALA A 147 12.83 19.77 -6.08
C ALA A 147 14.31 19.44 -5.91
N VAL A 148 14.76 19.33 -4.66
CA VAL A 148 16.14 18.96 -4.31
C VAL A 148 16.12 17.81 -3.32
N GLY A 149 16.88 16.77 -3.63
CA GLY A 149 17.07 15.59 -2.79
C GLY A 149 18.50 15.11 -2.85
N ASP A 150 18.75 13.92 -2.33
CA ASP A 150 20.07 13.28 -2.22
C ASP A 150 20.16 11.95 -3.00
N VAL A 151 19.07 11.52 -3.63
CA VAL A 151 18.98 10.26 -4.38
C VAL A 151 18.60 10.47 -5.84
N TYR A 152 19.03 9.59 -6.73
CA TYR A 152 18.52 9.59 -8.09
C TYR A 152 17.09 9.02 -8.11
N LEU A 153 16.15 9.70 -8.78
CA LEU A 153 14.77 9.21 -8.91
C LEU A 153 14.67 8.22 -10.06
N ASP A 154 14.06 7.07 -9.79
CA ASP A 154 13.70 6.12 -10.83
C ASP A 154 12.60 6.69 -11.76
N TYR A 155 12.43 6.03 -12.91
CA TYR A 155 11.47 6.44 -13.93
C TYR A 155 10.04 6.59 -13.39
N LEU A 156 9.60 5.72 -12.49
CA LEU A 156 8.23 5.72 -12.00
C LEU A 156 7.99 6.80 -10.97
N THR A 157 9.00 7.10 -10.15
CA THR A 157 8.93 8.28 -9.27
C THR A 157 8.86 9.57 -10.09
N VAL A 158 9.64 9.69 -11.17
CA VAL A 158 9.53 10.84 -12.10
C VAL A 158 8.15 10.89 -12.77
N LYS A 159 7.64 9.74 -13.23
CA LYS A 159 6.33 9.63 -13.86
C LYS A 159 5.21 10.04 -12.89
N PHE A 160 5.30 9.61 -11.63
CA PHE A 160 4.42 10.04 -10.56
C PHE A 160 4.42 11.57 -10.41
N LEU A 161 5.59 12.22 -10.41
CA LEU A 161 5.68 13.68 -10.34
C LEU A 161 5.01 14.37 -11.52
N GLN A 162 5.16 13.82 -12.74
CA GLN A 162 4.46 14.34 -13.92
C GLN A 162 2.94 14.20 -13.81
N ASP A 163 2.46 13.06 -13.34
CA ASP A 163 1.03 12.79 -13.19
C ASP A 163 0.43 13.62 -12.05
N PHE A 164 1.17 13.81 -10.95
CA PHE A 164 0.83 14.75 -9.87
C PHE A 164 0.65 16.17 -10.41
N LEU A 165 1.58 16.66 -11.24
CA LEU A 165 1.44 17.99 -11.86
C LEU A 165 0.22 18.09 -12.78
N SER A 166 -0.23 17.00 -13.41
CA SER A 166 -1.46 16.98 -14.19
C SER A 166 -2.73 17.05 -13.34
N TYR A 167 -2.67 16.65 -12.07
CA TYR A 167 -3.84 16.56 -11.18
C TYR A 167 -4.17 17.85 -10.44
N ILE A 168 -3.14 18.57 -9.98
CA ILE A 168 -3.30 19.83 -9.21
C ILE A 168 -3.78 20.99 -10.09
#